data_AF-A0A1S7D5P5-F1
#
_entry.id   AF-A0A1S7D5P5-F1
#
_cell.length_a   1.000
_cell.length_b   1.000
_cell.length_c   1.000
_cell.angle_alpha   90.00
_cell.angle_beta   90.00
_cell.angle_gamma   90.00
#
_symmetry.space_group_name_H-M   'P 1'
#
loop_
_entity.id
_entity.type
_entity.pdbx_description
1 polymer ?
#
loop_
_entity_poly.entity_id
_entity_poly.type
_entity_poly.pdbx_seq_one_letter_code
_entity_poly.pdbx_strand_id
1 'polypeptide(L)' 'GNVMPVGAMPEGTIVCNLEEKMGDRGRLARASGNFATVIGHNPDAKRTRVKLPSGAKKVLPSSNRGMVG' A
#
# COMPACT_ATOMS: atom_id res chain seq x y z
N GLY A 1 8.20 9.43 6.76
CA GLY A 1 7.28 8.34 7.16
C GLY A 1 8.05 7.06 7.40
N ASN A 2 7.50 6.17 8.23
CA ASN A 2 8.08 4.85 8.47
C ASN A 2 7.75 3.91 7.31
N VAL A 3 8.73 3.11 6.85
CA VAL A 3 8.51 2.12 5.79
C VAL A 3 8.29 0.76 6.43
N MET A 4 7.11 0.17 6.19
CA MET A 4 6.76 -1.15 6.69
C MET A 4 6.01 -1.96 5.62
N PRO A 5 5.86 -3.29 5.79
CA PRO A 5 5.01 -4.10 4.91
C PRO A 5 3.55 -3.65 5.01
N VAL A 6 2.83 -3.60 3.88
CA VAL A 6 1.41 -3.17 3.88
C VAL A 6 0.56 -4.10 4.74
N GLY A 7 0.89 -5.39 4.83
CA GLY A 7 0.18 -6.35 5.69
C GLY A 7 0.34 -6.13 7.20
N ALA A 8 1.31 -5.32 7.63
CA ALA A 8 1.51 -4.99 9.04
C ALA A 8 0.82 -3.66 9.43
N MET A 9 0.28 -2.93 8.45
CA MET A 9 -0.41 -1.67 8.68
C MET A 9 -1.89 -1.93 8.95
N PRO A 10 -2.56 -1.11 9.80
CA PRO A 10 -3.99 -1.25 10.01
C PRO A 10 -4.80 -0.73 8.80
N GLU A 11 -6.04 -1.20 8.70
CA GLU A 11 -7.00 -0.74 7.70
C GLU A 11 -7.32 0.76 7.90
N GLY A 12 -7.51 1.49 6.80
CA GLY A 12 -7.69 2.95 6.83
C GLY A 12 -6.38 3.74 6.87
N THR A 13 -5.23 3.09 7.02
CA THR A 13 -3.93 3.79 7.01
C THR A 13 -3.66 4.44 5.66
N ILE A 14 -3.18 5.69 5.72
CA ILE A 14 -2.70 6.45 4.58
C ILE A 14 -1.25 6.06 4.33
N VAL A 15 -0.98 5.65 3.09
CA VAL A 15 0.32 5.14 2.66
C VAL A 15 0.77 5.80 1.38
N CYS A 16 2.04 6.17 1.33
CA CYS A 16 2.71 6.69 0.15
C CYS A 16 3.88 5.78 -0.26
N ASN A 17 4.46 6.04 -1.43
CA ASN A 17 5.60 5.30 -1.98
C ASN A 17 5.41 3.77 -1.97
N LEU A 18 4.25 3.32 -2.44
CA LEU A 18 3.81 1.94 -2.31
C LEU A 18 4.37 1.07 -3.45
N GLU A 19 4.89 -0.10 -3.10
CA GLU A 19 5.40 -1.08 -4.06
C GLU A 19 4.24 -1.74 -4.84
N GLU A 20 4.36 -1.85 -6.17
CA GLU A 20 3.41 -2.63 -6.98
C GLU A 20 3.78 -4.13 -6.97
N LYS A 21 5.07 -4.42 -7.07
CA LYS A 21 5.65 -5.76 -6.87
C LYS A 21 6.63 -5.68 -5.72
N MET A 22 6.77 -6.79 -5.00
CA MET A 22 7.74 -6.90 -3.90
C MET A 22 9.13 -6.54 -4.43
N GLY A 23 9.77 -5.53 -3.81
CA GLY A 23 11.11 -5.08 -4.22
C GLY A 23 11.17 -4.07 -5.36
N ASP A 24 10.03 -3.56 -5.85
CA ASP A 24 9.96 -2.54 -6.91
C ASP A 24 10.32 -1.11 -6.40
N ARG A 25 10.87 -1.00 -5.18
CA ARG A 25 11.37 0.23 -4.54
C ARG A 25 10.38 1.40 -4.43
N GLY A 26 9.09 1.10 -4.55
CA GLY A 26 8.00 2.09 -4.49
C GLY A 26 7.69 2.66 -5.88
N ARG A 27 6.48 2.36 -6.39
CA ARG A 27 6.04 2.78 -7.72
C ARG A 27 4.79 3.66 -7.68
N LEU A 28 3.89 3.37 -6.74
CA LEU A 28 2.57 3.98 -6.59
C LEU A 28 2.60 5.08 -5.52
N ALA A 29 1.71 6.06 -5.64
CA ALA A 29 1.56 7.17 -4.67
C ALA A 29 2.90 7.89 -4.34
N ARG A 30 3.66 8.27 -5.38
CA ARG A 30 4.94 9.00 -5.27
C ARG A 30 4.83 10.51 -5.53
N ALA A 31 3.74 10.96 -6.15
CA ALA A 31 3.56 12.38 -6.45
C ALA A 31 3.21 13.15 -5.17
N SER A 32 3.55 14.45 -5.14
CA SER A 32 3.23 15.32 -4.00
C SER A 32 1.72 15.35 -3.75
N GLY A 33 1.30 15.11 -2.51
CA GLY A 33 -0.11 15.06 -2.10
C GLY A 33 -0.87 13.78 -2.51
N ASN A 34 -0.25 12.86 -3.25
CA ASN A 34 -0.89 11.59 -3.58
C ASN A 34 -0.65 10.56 -2.49
N PHE A 35 -1.75 10.01 -2.00
CA PHE A 35 -1.75 8.91 -1.05
C PHE A 35 -2.57 7.74 -1.58
N ALA A 36 -2.24 6.57 -1.08
CA ALA A 36 -3.09 5.40 -1.16
C ALA A 36 -3.67 5.10 0.22
N THR A 37 -4.81 4.43 0.27
CA THR A 37 -5.45 4.06 1.53
C THR A 37 -5.55 2.55 1.59
N VAL A 38 -5.14 1.97 2.70
CA VAL A 38 -5.33 0.54 2.96
C VAL A 38 -6.83 0.30 3.19
N ILE A 39 -7.47 -0.50 2.34
CA ILE A 39 -8.91 -0.81 2.45
C ILE A 39 -9.11 -2.01 3.38
N GLY A 40 -8.29 -3.04 3.19
CA GLY A 40 -8.37 -4.22 4.02
C GLY A 40 -7.36 -5.29 3.66
N HIS A 41 -7.12 -6.19 4.61
CA HIS A 41 -6.15 -7.27 4.46
C HIS A 41 -6.85 -8.61 4.34
N ASN A 42 -6.32 -9.45 3.45
CA ASN A 42 -6.69 -10.86 3.36
C ASN A 42 -5.50 -11.71 3.83
N PRO A 43 -5.49 -12.18 5.09
CA PRO A 43 -4.42 -12.98 5.64
C PRO A 43 -4.30 -14.36 4.96
N ASP A 44 -5.40 -14.97 4.52
CA ASP A 44 -5.41 -16.29 3.87
C ASP A 44 -4.71 -16.25 2.50
N ALA A 45 -5.00 -15.21 1.72
CA ALA A 45 -4.40 -15.01 0.40
C ALA A 45 -3.07 -14.23 0.43
N LYS A 46 -2.59 -13.82 1.61
CA LYS A 46 -1.42 -12.93 1.82
C LYS A 46 -1.46 -11.70 0.90
N ARG A 47 -2.64 -11.11 0.74
CA ARG A 47 -2.90 -9.99 -0.17
C ARG A 47 -3.58 -8.85 0.58
N THR A 48 -3.19 -7.64 0.27
CA THR A 48 -3.75 -6.41 0.80
C THR A 48 -4.44 -5.65 -0.30
N ARG A 49 -5.65 -5.16 -0.02
CA ARG A 49 -6.39 -4.25 -0.89
C ARG A 49 -6.06 -2.81 -0.52
N VAL A 50 -5.62 -2.06 -1.52
CA VAL A 50 -5.35 -0.62 -1.39
C VAL A 50 -6.18 0.16 -2.40
N LYS A 51 -6.61 1.35 -1.99
CA LYS A 51 -7.18 2.36 -2.87
C LYS A 51 -6.05 3.23 -3.39
N LEU A 52 -5.90 3.30 -4.71
CA LEU A 52 -4.92 4.15 -5.36
C LEU A 52 -5.40 5.62 -5.35
N PRO A 53 -4.48 6.59 -5.51
CA PRO A 53 -4.84 8.01 -5.66
C PRO A 53 -5.77 8.27 -6.85
N SER A 54 -5.79 7.39 -7.87
CA SER A 54 -6.74 7.45 -8.99
C SER A 54 -8.17 7.02 -8.62
N GLY A 55 -8.43 6.60 -7.37
CA GLY A 55 -9.70 6.03 -6.92
C GLY A 55 -9.86 4.53 -7.23
N ALA A 56 -8.97 3.95 -8.05
CA ALA A 56 -8.99 2.54 -8.38
C ALA A 56 -8.60 1.66 -7.19
N LYS A 57 -9.30 0.53 -7.01
CA LYS A 57 -8.95 -0.48 -6.00
C LYS A 57 -7.97 -1.47 -6.61
N LYS A 58 -6.81 -1.67 -5.96
CA LYS A 58 -5.80 -2.62 -6.40
C LYS A 58 -5.50 -3.62 -5.29
N VAL A 59 -5.26 -4.87 -5.68
CA VAL A 59 -4.85 -5.94 -4.78
C VAL A 59 -3.36 -6.15 -4.96
N LEU A 60 -2.60 -6.08 -3.86
CA LEU A 60 -1.15 -6.20 -3.84
C LEU A 60 -0.72 -7.25 -2.82
N PRO A 61 0.47 -7.86 -2.97
CA PRO A 61 1.01 -8.76 -1.96
C PRO A 61 1.18 -8.04 -0.62
N SER A 62 0.85 -8.68 0.50
CA SER A 62 1.03 -8.11 1.84
C SER A 62 2.50 -7.91 2.22
N SER A 63 3.43 -8.54 1.50
CA SER A 63 4.88 -8.36 1.62
C SER A 63 5.40 -7.08 0.98
N ASN A 64 4.60 -6.41 0.14
CA ASN A 64 4.98 -5.14 -0.46
C ASN A 64 5.19 -4.10 0.63
N ARG A 65 6.14 -3.20 0.41
CA ARG A 65 6.40 -2.10 1.35
C ARG A 65 5.63 -0.85 0.95
N GLY A 66 5.20 -0.11 1.97
CA GLY A 66 4.66 1.22 1.85
C GLY A 66 5.29 2.11 2.91
N MET A 67 5.33 3.41 2.65
CA MET A 67 5.64 4.41 3.66
C MET A 67 4.32 4.85 4.30
N VAL A 68 4.25 4.85 5.63
CA VAL A 68 3.14 5.46 6.37
C VAL A 68 3.27 6.98 6.30
N GLY A 69 2.20 7.64 5.86
CA GLY A 69 2.15 9.09 5.66
C GLY A 69 1.42 9.47 4.39
#